data_AF-A0A4S4LCX4-F1
#
_entry.id   AF-A0A4S4LCX4-F1
#
_cell.length_a   1.000
_cell.length_b   1.000
_cell.length_c   1.000
_cell.angle_alpha   90.00
_cell.angle_beta   90.00
_cell.angle_gamma   90.00
#
_symmetry.space_group_name_H-M   'P 1'
#
loop_
_entity.id
_entity.type
_entity.pdbx_description
1 polymer ?
#
loop_
_entity_poly.entity_id
_entity_poly.type
_entity_poly.pdbx_seq_one_letter_code
_entity_poly.pdbx_strand_id
1 'polypeptide(L)'
;MPRSNNTALSGSSSSHSTSRAALPFTRSVTDFEVERTERVSQKILSYSRPPSRTVLTQKGADYGAEGMPQHSVSSLMLAKARPFSISGHIPLEPKSLTVFFRSQSGITHSLDFPIDVEVEAPPELDVLIAACKPHATCEMDGFSDRESLFYPPNLALTATLELASHPILDAIRTALFPRLAAGQYLVAVRDMMQLVPTGGHMCPQRRLTQEEGKVATLIVTLPVRFRGGALTVHDFEGNEEKYYGRGGKPGDMEWTAFLADCDHEVETVHRGVRLTISYKILLRTFGPSPSPSQSLMIPSDRFLDLISPILNMSRGQRVAFYLREQYGFSPADVLAESMVPHLKGGDALLYHSLRLYKLFPELRWAAGGYVWPVDSTVVCGTFVRGSPHASLHTPRSPLAYPMSPNGRHRRAYSGVPRNAFPLYSGSDSTDEDELEREHEAGALRDYVEDSGAVLLVQEGIHVLADDALGAGDSVTKERVPFVSAGGLDKLVINVLLVVYIP
;
A
#
# COMPACT_ATOMS: atom_id res chain seq x y z
N MET A 1 6.08 43.74 58.63
CA MET A 1 4.68 43.71 59.13
C MET A 1 4.03 42.40 58.71
N PRO A 2 4.04 41.35 59.55
CA PRO A 2 3.25 40.13 59.39
C PRO A 2 2.10 40.05 60.42
N ARG A 3 0.95 39.47 60.06
CA ARG A 3 -0.12 38.95 60.95
C ARG A 3 -0.93 37.91 60.13
N SER A 4 -0.85 36.60 60.33
CA SER A 4 -1.27 35.72 61.46
C SER A 4 -2.77 35.33 61.45
N ASN A 5 -2.98 34.01 61.36
CA ASN A 5 -3.96 33.15 62.07
C ASN A 5 -5.19 32.55 61.37
N ASN A 6 -5.13 31.20 61.32
CA ASN A 6 -6.21 30.22 61.44
C ASN A 6 -7.21 30.52 62.57
N THR A 7 -8.49 30.14 62.44
CA THR A 7 -9.13 29.03 63.21
C THR A 7 -10.61 28.83 62.83
N ALA A 8 -11.07 27.60 63.07
CA ALA A 8 -12.30 26.96 62.62
C ALA A 8 -13.48 27.07 63.61
N LEU A 9 -14.72 26.76 63.17
CA LEU A 9 -15.57 25.63 63.64
C LEU A 9 -17.09 25.83 63.46
N SER A 10 -17.73 24.69 63.16
CA SER A 10 -19.06 24.21 63.56
C SER A 10 -20.22 24.30 62.56
N GLY A 11 -20.83 23.12 62.35
CA GLY A 11 -22.00 22.87 61.50
C GLY A 11 -22.15 21.37 61.24
N SER A 12 -22.47 20.60 62.28
CA SER A 12 -22.78 19.18 62.24
C SER A 12 -24.15 18.91 61.60
N SER A 13 -24.23 17.94 60.68
CA SER A 13 -25.41 17.07 60.55
C SER A 13 -25.05 15.78 59.84
N SER A 14 -25.24 14.69 60.56
CA SER A 14 -25.16 13.30 60.15
C SER A 14 -26.24 12.91 59.13
N SER A 15 -25.87 12.13 58.10
CA SER A 15 -26.74 11.10 57.55
C SER A 15 -25.92 10.05 56.81
N HIS A 16 -25.96 8.81 57.31
CA HIS A 16 -25.59 7.63 56.55
C HIS A 16 -26.49 7.51 55.31
N SER A 17 -25.88 7.34 54.14
CA SER A 17 -26.51 6.61 53.04
C SER A 17 -25.42 5.90 52.23
N THR A 18 -25.32 4.59 52.47
CA THR A 18 -24.82 3.62 51.51
C THR A 18 -25.42 3.87 50.13
N SER A 19 -24.60 4.27 49.17
CA SER A 19 -24.97 4.29 47.75
C SER A 19 -23.73 3.92 46.95
N ARG A 20 -23.58 2.61 46.76
CA ARG A 20 -22.74 1.98 45.76
C ARG A 20 -23.26 2.50 44.40
N ALA A 21 -22.66 3.58 43.90
CA ALA A 21 -23.04 4.14 42.62
C ALA A 21 -22.60 3.16 41.53
N ALA A 22 -23.54 2.29 41.14
CA ALA A 22 -23.44 1.47 39.96
C ALA A 22 -23.20 2.39 38.76
N LEU A 23 -22.18 2.06 37.97
CA LEU A 23 -21.93 2.69 36.68
C LEU A 23 -23.19 2.54 35.80
N PRO A 24 -23.58 3.57 35.03
CA PRO A 24 -24.71 3.45 34.11
C PRO A 24 -24.36 2.43 33.03
N PHE A 25 -25.29 1.51 32.80
CA PHE A 25 -25.14 0.40 31.85
C PHE A 25 -24.96 0.92 30.42
N THR A 26 -23.97 0.29 29.77
CA THR A 26 -23.52 0.39 28.38
C THR A 26 -24.64 0.14 27.36
N ARG A 27 -24.71 0.95 26.29
CA ARG A 27 -25.27 0.51 25.00
C ARG A 27 -24.14 0.01 24.11
N SER A 28 -23.67 -1.22 24.38
CA SER A 28 -22.88 -1.97 23.40
C SER A 28 -23.72 -2.22 22.15
N VAL A 29 -23.08 -2.40 20.99
CA VAL A 29 -23.73 -2.94 19.78
C VAL A 29 -24.13 -4.39 20.09
N THR A 30 -25.25 -4.57 20.77
CA THR A 30 -25.74 -5.86 21.26
C THR A 30 -26.39 -6.68 20.16
N ASP A 31 -26.62 -6.10 18.99
CA ASP A 31 -27.39 -6.70 17.91
C ASP A 31 -26.56 -6.84 16.63
N PHE A 32 -26.89 -7.84 15.81
CA PHE A 32 -26.18 -8.13 14.56
C PHE A 32 -26.59 -7.13 13.47
N GLU A 33 -25.62 -6.55 12.75
CA GLU A 33 -25.89 -5.71 11.59
C GLU A 33 -25.72 -6.54 10.30
N VAL A 34 -26.79 -6.63 9.50
CA VAL A 34 -26.82 -7.40 8.24
C VAL A 34 -27.15 -6.49 7.07
N GLU A 35 -26.28 -6.46 6.06
CA GLU A 35 -26.51 -5.77 4.80
C GLU A 35 -27.13 -6.75 3.79
N ARG A 36 -28.42 -6.57 3.50
CA ARG A 36 -29.15 -7.39 2.50
C ARG A 36 -28.84 -6.89 1.09
N THR A 37 -28.41 -7.79 0.20
CA THR A 37 -28.16 -7.40 -1.20
C THR A 37 -29.49 -7.28 -1.94
N GLU A 38 -29.84 -6.10 -2.47
CA GLU A 38 -31.05 -5.93 -3.27
C GLU A 38 -31.05 -6.90 -4.46
N ARG A 39 -32.14 -7.67 -4.59
CA ARG A 39 -32.35 -8.60 -5.72
C ARG A 39 -32.60 -7.82 -7.00
N VAL A 40 -31.53 -7.36 -7.65
CA VAL A 40 -31.61 -6.82 -9.01
C VAL A 40 -31.88 -7.99 -9.95
N SER A 41 -33.09 -8.02 -10.51
CA SER A 41 -33.49 -8.95 -11.56
C SER A 41 -32.55 -8.85 -12.76
N GLN A 42 -31.63 -9.80 -12.89
CA GLN A 42 -30.66 -9.88 -13.99
C GLN A 42 -31.38 -10.11 -15.32
N LYS A 43 -31.41 -9.10 -16.18
CA LYS A 43 -31.69 -9.29 -17.62
C LYS A 43 -30.43 -9.85 -18.29
N ILE A 44 -30.55 -11.06 -18.79
CA ILE A 44 -29.55 -11.76 -19.60
C ILE A 44 -29.33 -10.97 -20.90
N LEU A 45 -28.13 -10.42 -21.09
CA LEU A 45 -27.69 -9.84 -22.37
C LEU A 45 -26.92 -10.92 -23.15
N SER A 46 -27.48 -11.33 -24.28
CA SER A 46 -26.90 -12.31 -25.20
C SER A 46 -25.80 -11.68 -26.08
N TYR A 47 -24.63 -12.29 -26.07
CA TYR A 47 -23.53 -11.99 -27.00
C TYR A 47 -23.91 -12.32 -28.46
N SER A 48 -23.53 -11.44 -29.39
CA SER A 48 -23.52 -11.73 -30.83
C SER A 48 -22.09 -11.65 -31.37
N ARG A 49 -21.81 -12.61 -32.27
CA ARG A 49 -20.51 -13.05 -32.82
C ARG A 49 -20.11 -12.17 -34.03
N PRO A 50 -18.81 -11.95 -34.32
CA PRO A 50 -18.40 -11.12 -35.46
C PRO A 50 -18.47 -11.91 -36.79
N PRO A 51 -18.66 -11.25 -37.95
CA PRO A 51 -18.57 -11.92 -39.23
C PRO A 51 -17.16 -11.83 -39.84
N SER A 52 -16.96 -12.74 -40.78
CA SER A 52 -15.73 -13.32 -41.25
C SER A 52 -15.05 -12.56 -42.40
N ARG A 53 -13.72 -12.58 -42.37
CA ARG A 53 -12.75 -12.80 -43.46
C ARG A 53 -13.28 -12.66 -44.90
N THR A 54 -12.76 -11.67 -45.63
CA THR A 54 -12.70 -11.70 -47.11
C THR A 54 -11.24 -11.61 -47.53
N VAL A 55 -10.76 -12.65 -48.22
CA VAL A 55 -9.49 -12.71 -48.92
C VAL A 55 -9.77 -12.39 -50.38
N LEU A 56 -9.13 -11.37 -50.94
CA LEU A 56 -8.89 -11.27 -52.37
C LEU A 56 -7.44 -10.82 -52.59
N THR A 57 -6.71 -11.72 -53.24
CA THR A 57 -5.38 -11.60 -53.82
C THR A 57 -5.38 -10.65 -55.02
N GLN A 58 -4.34 -9.82 -55.19
CA GLN A 58 -3.42 -9.97 -56.33
C GLN A 58 -2.18 -9.08 -56.26
N LYS A 59 -1.06 -9.75 -56.59
CA LYS A 59 0.30 -9.29 -56.91
C LYS A 59 0.42 -7.93 -57.61
N GLY A 60 1.42 -7.17 -57.18
CA GLY A 60 2.23 -6.27 -58.00
C GLY A 60 3.60 -6.14 -57.35
N ALA A 61 4.67 -6.44 -58.09
CA ALA A 61 6.03 -6.47 -57.61
C ALA A 61 6.58 -5.06 -57.39
N ASP A 62 7.19 -4.80 -56.23
CA ASP A 62 8.33 -3.88 -56.15
C ASP A 62 9.23 -4.24 -54.95
N TYR A 63 10.29 -5.00 -55.22
CA TYR A 63 11.33 -5.29 -54.23
C TYR A 63 12.21 -4.03 -54.12
N GLY A 64 12.04 -3.26 -53.05
CA GLY A 64 13.01 -2.20 -52.73
C GLY A 64 12.70 -1.25 -51.59
N ALA A 65 11.43 -1.02 -51.22
CA ALA A 65 11.08 0.03 -50.25
C ALA A 65 10.04 -0.35 -49.18
N GLU A 66 9.22 -1.38 -49.39
CA GLU A 66 8.12 -1.73 -48.46
C GLU A 66 8.54 -2.53 -47.21
N GLY A 67 9.72 -3.16 -47.21
CA GLY A 67 10.23 -3.89 -46.05
C GLY A 67 10.80 -2.98 -44.95
N MET A 68 11.22 -1.77 -45.32
CA MET A 68 11.80 -0.79 -44.40
C MET A 68 10.80 -0.27 -43.35
N PRO A 69 9.54 0.11 -43.69
CA PRO A 69 8.56 0.49 -42.68
C PRO A 69 8.16 -0.69 -41.78
N GLN A 70 8.07 -1.91 -42.31
CA GLN A 70 7.72 -3.09 -41.50
C GLN A 70 8.83 -3.48 -40.51
N HIS A 71 10.09 -3.41 -40.95
CA HIS A 71 11.25 -3.62 -40.09
C HIS A 71 11.30 -2.54 -39.00
N SER A 72 11.20 -1.26 -39.37
CA SER A 72 11.19 -0.14 -38.41
C SER A 72 10.03 -0.24 -37.40
N VAL A 73 8.83 -0.63 -37.84
CA VAL A 73 7.69 -0.87 -36.94
C VAL A 73 7.96 -2.05 -36.02
N SER A 74 8.54 -3.14 -36.52
CA SER A 74 8.87 -4.32 -35.71
C SER A 74 9.92 -3.98 -34.65
N SER A 75 10.99 -3.27 -35.01
CA SER A 75 12.01 -2.78 -34.08
C SER A 75 11.40 -1.85 -33.01
N LEU A 76 10.52 -0.92 -33.41
CA LEU A 76 9.81 -0.05 -32.47
C LEU A 76 8.92 -0.84 -31.51
N MET A 77 8.19 -1.85 -32.01
CA MET A 77 7.32 -2.67 -31.17
C MET A 77 8.10 -3.53 -30.18
N LEU A 78 9.29 -4.03 -30.57
CA LEU A 78 10.21 -4.72 -29.68
C LEU A 78 10.74 -3.78 -28.58
N ALA A 79 11.24 -2.60 -28.95
CA ALA A 79 11.71 -1.59 -27.99
C ALA A 79 10.59 -1.16 -27.02
N LYS A 80 9.37 -0.93 -27.54
CA LYS A 80 8.19 -0.57 -26.74
C LYS A 80 7.73 -1.69 -25.80
N ALA A 81 7.99 -2.94 -26.13
CA ALA A 81 7.55 -4.08 -25.31
C ALA A 81 8.35 -4.21 -24.01
N ARG A 82 9.62 -3.77 -24.02
CA ARG A 82 10.56 -3.89 -22.89
C ARG A 82 11.47 -2.66 -22.80
N PRO A 83 10.98 -1.50 -22.35
CA PRO A 83 11.85 -0.38 -22.05
C PRO A 83 12.73 -0.76 -20.85
N PHE A 84 14.05 -0.65 -21.01
CA PHE A 84 15.02 -0.87 -19.92
C PHE A 84 15.63 0.43 -19.40
N SER A 85 15.43 1.53 -20.13
CA SER A 85 15.98 2.84 -19.81
C SER A 85 15.05 3.96 -20.30
N ILE A 86 15.08 5.10 -19.60
CA ILE A 86 14.35 6.32 -19.91
C ILE A 86 15.18 7.54 -19.52
N SER A 87 14.90 8.68 -20.12
CA SER A 87 15.50 9.96 -19.74
C SER A 87 14.48 11.09 -19.72
N GLY A 88 14.86 12.20 -19.09
CA GLY A 88 14.03 13.38 -19.02
C GLY A 88 14.79 14.60 -18.52
N HIS A 89 14.05 15.69 -18.34
CA HIS A 89 14.57 16.96 -17.87
C HIS A 89 13.78 17.46 -16.66
N ILE A 90 14.48 18.11 -15.74
CA ILE A 90 13.94 18.81 -14.58
C ILE A 90 14.13 20.30 -14.84
N PRO A 91 13.05 21.10 -14.91
CA PRO A 91 13.20 22.54 -15.04
C PRO A 91 13.84 23.11 -13.77
N LEU A 92 14.88 23.93 -13.93
CA LEU A 92 15.58 24.58 -12.83
C LEU A 92 15.59 26.10 -13.04
N GLU A 93 15.28 26.84 -11.97
CA GLU A 93 15.61 28.26 -11.91
C GLU A 93 17.14 28.44 -11.81
N PRO A 94 17.73 29.45 -12.47
CA PRO A 94 19.16 29.72 -12.33
C PRO A 94 19.54 29.93 -10.86
N LYS A 95 20.63 29.29 -10.40
CA LYS A 95 21.13 29.35 -9.01
C LYS A 95 20.23 28.72 -7.94
N SER A 96 19.21 27.94 -8.31
CA SER A 96 18.44 27.15 -7.33
C SER A 96 19.17 25.89 -6.86
N LEU A 97 20.17 25.45 -7.63
CA LEU A 97 20.93 24.25 -7.37
C LEU A 97 22.33 24.59 -6.84
N THR A 98 22.61 24.15 -5.63
CA THR A 98 23.92 24.24 -4.98
C THR A 98 24.30 22.88 -4.42
N VAL A 99 25.55 22.46 -4.64
CA VAL A 99 26.15 21.29 -4.01
C VAL A 99 27.11 21.75 -2.92
N PHE A 100 26.93 21.21 -1.72
CA PHE A 100 27.83 21.41 -0.59
C PHE A 100 28.65 20.15 -0.38
N PHE A 101 29.97 20.28 -0.39
CA PHE A 101 30.87 19.14 -0.23
C PHE A 101 32.03 19.50 0.69
N ARG A 102 32.56 18.49 1.37
CA ARG A 102 33.71 18.64 2.26
C ARG A 102 35.00 18.22 1.54
N SER A 103 36.04 19.01 1.60
CA SER A 103 37.37 18.64 1.10
C SER A 103 38.08 17.70 2.09
N GLN A 104 39.20 17.09 1.66
CA GLN A 104 40.01 16.21 2.51
C GLN A 104 40.63 16.94 3.71
N SER A 105 40.83 18.26 3.61
CA SER A 105 41.28 19.10 4.73
C SER A 105 40.18 19.38 5.76
N GLY A 106 38.94 18.97 5.48
CA GLY A 106 37.80 19.14 6.36
C GLY A 106 37.06 20.46 6.19
N ILE A 107 37.41 21.28 5.18
CA ILE A 107 36.72 22.53 4.83
C ILE A 107 35.49 22.21 3.98
N THR A 108 34.38 22.91 4.22
CA THR A 108 33.18 22.80 3.40
C THR A 108 33.19 23.86 2.31
N HIS A 109 32.91 23.44 1.08
CA HIS A 109 32.80 24.28 -0.10
C HIS A 109 31.38 24.18 -0.67
N SER A 110 30.96 25.21 -1.40
CA SER A 110 29.68 25.27 -2.11
C SER A 110 29.93 25.49 -3.60
N LEU A 111 29.22 24.77 -4.44
CA LEU A 111 29.23 24.93 -5.90
C LEU A 111 27.82 25.24 -6.39
N ASP A 112 27.65 26.42 -6.96
CA ASP A 112 26.38 26.87 -7.53
C ASP A 112 26.30 26.50 -9.01
N PHE A 113 25.10 26.11 -9.46
CA PHE A 113 24.84 25.74 -10.84
C PHE A 113 23.82 26.68 -11.49
N PRO A 114 23.85 26.86 -12.83
CA PRO A 114 24.72 26.21 -13.81
C PRO A 114 26.18 26.72 -13.79
N ILE A 115 27.13 25.86 -14.17
CA ILE A 115 28.55 26.21 -14.32
C ILE A 115 28.93 26.16 -15.79
N ASP A 116 29.49 27.26 -16.28
CA ASP A 116 30.01 27.35 -17.64
C ASP A 116 31.55 27.42 -17.61
N VAL A 117 32.17 26.25 -17.56
CA VAL A 117 33.64 26.10 -17.48
C VAL A 117 34.40 26.69 -18.68
N GLU A 118 33.73 26.99 -19.80
CA GLU A 118 34.35 27.67 -20.94
C GLU A 118 34.41 29.20 -20.75
N VAL A 119 33.58 29.77 -19.88
CA VAL A 119 33.54 31.20 -19.56
C VAL A 119 34.28 31.48 -18.26
N GLU A 120 33.89 30.79 -17.19
CA GLU A 120 34.46 30.94 -15.86
C GLU A 120 34.29 29.64 -15.07
N ALA A 121 35.41 29.05 -14.66
CA ALA A 121 35.42 27.88 -13.79
C ALA A 121 35.63 28.34 -12.33
N PRO A 122 34.68 28.09 -11.41
CA PRO A 122 34.86 28.44 -10.01
C PRO A 122 35.99 27.59 -9.40
N PRO A 123 36.86 28.17 -8.55
CA PRO A 123 37.98 27.44 -7.95
C PRO A 123 37.54 26.25 -7.09
N GLU A 124 36.32 26.29 -6.55
CA GLU A 124 35.72 25.19 -5.80
C GLU A 124 35.53 23.94 -6.68
N LEU A 125 35.42 24.08 -8.01
CA LEU A 125 35.31 22.94 -8.92
C LEU A 125 36.63 22.16 -8.95
N ASP A 126 37.76 22.85 -8.94
CA ASP A 126 39.08 22.22 -8.87
C ASP A 126 39.30 21.53 -7.52
N VAL A 127 38.81 22.14 -6.43
CA VAL A 127 38.83 21.53 -5.09
C VAL A 127 37.98 20.26 -5.05
N LEU A 128 36.81 20.27 -5.70
CA LEU A 128 35.95 19.10 -5.82
C LEU A 128 36.65 17.98 -6.60
N ILE A 129 37.25 18.29 -7.75
CA ILE A 129 37.99 17.33 -8.58
C ILE A 129 39.15 16.73 -7.77
N ALA A 130 39.92 17.56 -7.06
CA ALA A 130 41.04 17.12 -6.23
C ALA A 130 40.60 16.25 -5.02
N ALA A 131 39.36 16.41 -4.55
CA ALA A 131 38.82 15.57 -3.48
C ALA A 131 38.38 14.18 -3.97
N CYS A 132 38.17 14.00 -5.27
CA CYS A 132 37.69 12.75 -5.87
C CYS A 132 38.80 11.70 -6.05
N LYS A 133 38.38 10.44 -6.22
CA LYS A 133 39.27 9.28 -6.44
C LYS A 133 38.94 8.58 -7.76
N PRO A 134 39.91 8.03 -8.49
CA PRO A 134 39.66 7.27 -9.71
C PRO A 134 38.89 5.98 -9.42
N HIS A 135 38.11 5.50 -10.39
CA HIS A 135 37.43 4.20 -10.29
C HIS A 135 38.43 3.07 -10.61
N ALA A 136 38.62 2.13 -9.68
CA ALA A 136 39.55 1.00 -9.86
C ALA A 136 39.20 0.06 -11.04
N THR A 137 38.00 0.16 -11.61
CA THR A 137 37.51 -0.73 -12.67
C THR A 137 38.08 -0.43 -14.06
N CYS A 138 38.76 0.69 -14.27
CA CYS A 138 39.31 1.09 -15.57
C CYS A 138 40.80 0.72 -15.79
N GLU A 139 41.48 0.17 -14.78
CA GLU A 139 42.92 -0.12 -14.83
C GLU A 139 43.36 -1.16 -15.91
N MET A 140 42.41 -1.84 -16.56
CA MET A 140 42.69 -2.86 -17.58
C MET A 140 43.10 -2.30 -18.95
N ASP A 141 42.94 -1.00 -19.20
CA ASP A 141 43.17 -0.36 -20.52
C ASP A 141 44.48 0.43 -20.63
N GLY A 142 45.46 0.17 -19.77
CA GLY A 142 46.91 0.38 -19.99
C GLY A 142 47.47 1.78 -20.33
N PHE A 143 46.65 2.80 -20.62
CA PHE A 143 47.12 4.08 -21.18
C PHE A 143 46.23 5.32 -20.94
N SER A 144 45.23 5.28 -20.04
CA SER A 144 44.39 6.47 -19.81
C SER A 144 44.68 7.14 -18.46
N ASP A 145 45.58 8.13 -18.44
CA ASP A 145 45.83 9.03 -17.29
C ASP A 145 44.59 9.88 -16.87
N ARG A 146 43.44 9.69 -17.54
CA ARG A 146 42.21 10.46 -17.31
C ARG A 146 41.03 9.51 -17.24
N GLU A 147 40.79 8.95 -16.06
CA GLU A 147 39.62 8.11 -15.80
C GLU A 147 38.49 8.91 -15.15
N SER A 148 37.27 8.38 -15.19
CA SER A 148 36.19 8.86 -14.34
C SER A 148 36.59 8.81 -12.86
N LEU A 149 36.23 9.84 -12.10
CA LEU A 149 36.46 9.89 -10.66
C LEU A 149 35.13 9.89 -9.91
N PHE A 150 35.18 9.46 -8.66
CA PHE A 150 34.05 9.51 -7.73
C PHE A 150 34.40 10.28 -6.46
N TYR A 151 33.38 10.92 -5.90
CA TYR A 151 33.48 11.59 -4.62
C TYR A 151 33.46 10.55 -3.48
N PRO A 152 34.45 10.55 -2.56
CA PRO A 152 34.57 9.52 -1.55
C PRO A 152 33.35 9.45 -0.61
N PRO A 153 32.79 8.26 -0.33
CA PRO A 153 31.57 8.12 0.48
C PRO A 153 31.78 8.49 1.96
N ASN A 154 33.04 8.55 2.42
CA ASN A 154 33.39 8.95 3.78
C ASN A 154 33.41 10.48 3.97
N LEU A 155 33.28 11.27 2.90
CA LEU A 155 33.21 12.72 2.97
C LEU A 155 31.75 13.19 2.88
N ALA A 156 31.44 14.27 3.60
CA ALA A 156 30.09 14.81 3.62
C ALA A 156 29.77 15.51 2.30
N LEU A 157 28.69 15.07 1.67
CA LEU A 157 28.11 15.66 0.47
C LEU A 157 26.62 15.91 0.71
N THR A 158 26.10 17.04 0.26
CA THR A 158 24.67 17.31 0.15
C THR A 158 24.40 18.26 -1.02
N ALA A 159 23.16 18.29 -1.50
CA ALA A 159 22.73 19.18 -2.57
C ALA A 159 21.36 19.76 -2.23
N THR A 160 21.06 20.95 -2.73
CA THR A 160 19.69 21.51 -2.65
C THR A 160 18.68 20.78 -3.56
N LEU A 161 19.14 19.76 -4.30
CA LEU A 161 18.30 18.90 -5.14
C LEU A 161 17.39 17.99 -4.30
N GLU A 162 16.09 18.27 -4.34
CA GLU A 162 15.04 17.44 -3.76
C GLU A 162 14.34 16.61 -4.85
N LEU A 163 14.70 15.33 -5.01
CA LEU A 163 14.05 14.46 -6.00
C LEU A 163 12.55 14.25 -5.75
N ALA A 164 12.10 14.37 -4.50
CA ALA A 164 10.71 14.15 -4.09
C ALA A 164 9.76 15.26 -4.56
N SER A 165 10.27 16.46 -4.85
CA SER A 165 9.47 17.58 -5.35
C SER A 165 9.16 17.46 -6.86
N HIS A 166 9.76 16.49 -7.54
CA HIS A 166 9.59 16.25 -8.97
C HIS A 166 8.99 14.85 -9.22
N PRO A 167 8.10 14.69 -10.20
CA PRO A 167 7.44 13.41 -10.51
C PRO A 167 8.37 12.41 -11.24
N ILE A 168 9.68 12.42 -10.95
CA ILE A 168 10.68 11.57 -11.59
C ILE A 168 10.43 10.10 -11.22
N LEU A 169 10.16 9.83 -9.94
CA LEU A 169 9.87 8.48 -9.47
C LEU A 169 8.56 7.93 -10.07
N ASP A 170 7.57 8.79 -10.32
CA ASP A 170 6.32 8.41 -10.99
C ASP A 170 6.56 8.09 -12.47
N ALA A 171 7.41 8.87 -13.16
CA ALA A 171 7.82 8.58 -14.53
C ALA A 171 8.57 7.24 -14.63
N ILE A 172 9.50 6.98 -13.70
CA ILE A 172 10.23 5.71 -13.60
C ILE A 172 9.28 4.56 -13.31
N ARG A 173 8.37 4.71 -12.34
CA ARG A 173 7.34 3.71 -12.02
C ARG A 173 6.50 3.38 -13.26
N THR A 174 6.01 4.40 -13.96
CA THR A 174 5.10 4.22 -15.09
C THR A 174 5.78 3.56 -16.28
N ALA A 175 7.02 3.95 -16.58
CA ALA A 175 7.72 3.46 -17.77
C ALA A 175 8.44 2.13 -17.54
N LEU A 176 9.16 1.97 -16.42
CA LEU A 176 9.99 0.78 -16.16
C LEU A 176 9.27 -0.28 -15.31
N PHE A 177 8.26 0.11 -14.52
CA PHE A 177 7.53 -0.81 -13.61
C PHE A 177 6.00 -0.74 -13.77
N PRO A 178 5.44 -0.89 -14.98
CA PRO A 178 4.00 -0.69 -15.23
C PRO A 178 3.09 -1.71 -14.51
N ARG A 179 3.64 -2.82 -14.01
CA ARG A 179 2.91 -3.89 -13.31
C ARG A 179 3.07 -3.83 -11.79
N LEU A 180 3.64 -2.75 -11.26
CA LEU A 180 3.86 -2.60 -9.83
C LEU A 180 2.53 -2.54 -9.07
N ALA A 181 2.38 -3.37 -8.03
CA ALA A 181 1.12 -3.54 -7.31
C ALA A 181 0.67 -2.25 -6.59
N ALA A 182 -0.64 -2.08 -6.41
CA ALA A 182 -1.20 -1.07 -5.52
C ALA A 182 -0.77 -1.41 -4.09
N GLY A 183 0.14 -0.62 -3.50
CA GLY A 183 0.82 -0.97 -2.26
C GLY A 183 2.34 -0.97 -2.38
N GLN A 184 2.91 -0.92 -3.58
CA GLN A 184 4.34 -0.79 -3.78
C GLN A 184 4.72 0.63 -4.23
N TYR A 185 5.86 1.14 -3.76
CA TYR A 185 6.38 2.45 -4.07
C TYR A 185 7.91 2.45 -4.24
N LEU A 186 8.41 3.42 -4.99
CA LEU A 186 9.83 3.58 -5.25
C LEU A 186 10.42 4.63 -4.32
N VAL A 187 11.65 4.41 -3.86
CA VAL A 187 12.43 5.37 -3.07
C VAL A 187 13.78 5.58 -3.73
N ALA A 188 14.18 6.83 -3.95
CA ALA A 188 15.53 7.17 -4.38
C ALA A 188 16.44 7.38 -3.16
N VAL A 189 17.56 6.64 -3.11
CA VAL A 189 18.62 6.83 -2.12
C VAL A 189 19.88 7.22 -2.88
N ARG A 190 20.51 8.35 -2.51
CA ARG A 190 21.75 8.79 -3.16
C ARG A 190 22.82 7.71 -3.00
N ASP A 191 23.46 7.37 -4.10
CA ASP A 191 24.54 6.40 -4.16
C ASP A 191 25.88 7.11 -4.14
N MET A 192 26.22 7.79 -5.24
CA MET A 192 27.54 8.36 -5.44
C MET A 192 27.48 9.62 -6.30
N MET A 193 28.47 10.49 -6.13
CA MET A 193 28.71 11.59 -7.06
C MET A 193 29.94 11.26 -7.89
N GLN A 194 29.82 11.41 -9.21
CA GLN A 194 30.84 11.05 -10.18
C GLN A 194 31.14 12.24 -11.08
N LEU A 195 32.38 12.32 -11.53
CA LEU A 195 32.82 13.31 -12.49
C LEU A 195 33.76 12.72 -13.53
N VAL A 196 33.60 13.17 -14.76
CA VAL A 196 34.43 12.77 -15.90
C VAL A 196 35.07 14.03 -16.48
N PRO A 197 36.38 14.23 -16.27
CA PRO A 197 37.08 15.42 -16.76
C PRO A 197 37.34 15.32 -18.27
N THR A 198 37.78 16.43 -18.87
CA THR A 198 38.15 16.46 -20.28
C THR A 198 39.24 15.43 -20.62
N GLY A 199 38.97 14.60 -21.62
CA GLY A 199 39.79 13.49 -22.07
C GLY A 199 39.50 12.17 -21.36
N GLY A 200 38.66 12.18 -20.32
CA GLY A 200 38.31 10.97 -19.58
C GLY A 200 37.03 10.31 -20.02
N HIS A 201 36.87 9.05 -19.61
CA HIS A 201 35.73 8.18 -19.88
C HIS A 201 35.43 7.30 -18.65
N MET A 202 34.30 6.61 -18.66
CA MET A 202 33.95 5.62 -17.64
C MET A 202 33.73 4.29 -18.33
N CYS A 203 34.57 3.31 -18.01
CA CYS A 203 34.44 1.94 -18.50
C CYS A 203 33.10 1.32 -18.05
N PRO A 204 32.60 0.29 -18.76
CA PRO A 204 31.40 -0.44 -18.39
C PRO A 204 31.35 -0.80 -16.90
N GLN A 205 30.46 -0.13 -16.17
CA GLN A 205 30.14 -0.44 -14.79
C GLN A 205 29.23 -1.66 -14.80
N ARG A 206 29.81 -2.80 -14.45
CA ARG A 206 29.10 -4.09 -14.43
C ARG A 206 27.97 -4.07 -13.40
N ARG A 207 26.88 -4.74 -13.74
CA ARG A 207 25.85 -5.19 -12.79
C ARG A 207 26.48 -5.75 -11.51
N LEU A 208 26.26 -5.06 -10.40
CA LEU A 208 26.58 -5.62 -9.09
C LEU A 208 25.48 -6.61 -8.72
N THR A 209 25.86 -7.87 -8.54
CA THR A 209 25.00 -8.90 -7.97
C THR A 209 24.66 -8.48 -6.54
N GLN A 210 23.37 -8.27 -6.26
CA GLN A 210 22.80 -8.12 -4.91
C GLN A 210 23.18 -6.85 -4.13
N GLU A 211 22.59 -5.72 -4.50
CA GLU A 211 22.20 -4.74 -3.49
C GLU A 211 20.74 -4.99 -3.12
N GLU A 212 20.48 -5.37 -1.87
CA GLU A 212 19.15 -5.79 -1.41
C GLU A 212 18.10 -4.70 -1.67
N GLY A 213 17.14 -5.01 -2.55
CA GLY A 213 16.01 -4.14 -2.87
C GLY A 213 16.26 -3.08 -3.98
N LYS A 214 17.45 -3.00 -4.58
CA LYS A 214 17.70 -2.12 -5.73
C LYS A 214 17.01 -2.67 -6.99
N VAL A 215 16.14 -1.86 -7.60
CA VAL A 215 15.39 -2.23 -8.82
C VAL A 215 15.80 -1.40 -10.04
N ALA A 216 16.33 -0.19 -9.84
CA ALA A 216 16.83 0.66 -10.91
C ALA A 216 17.96 1.58 -10.40
N THR A 217 18.70 2.17 -11.33
CA THR A 217 19.62 3.28 -11.11
C THR A 217 19.03 4.54 -11.73
N LEU A 218 19.13 5.68 -11.04
CA LEU A 218 18.83 7.01 -11.57
C LEU A 218 20.12 7.84 -11.57
N ILE A 219 20.53 8.36 -12.72
CA ILE A 219 21.64 9.28 -12.88
C ILE A 219 21.09 10.67 -13.15
N VAL A 220 21.42 11.63 -12.29
CA VAL A 220 21.13 13.05 -12.50
C VAL A 220 22.41 13.74 -12.96
N THR A 221 22.35 14.43 -14.09
CA THR A 221 23.47 15.18 -14.67
C THR A 221 23.38 16.64 -14.26
N LEU A 222 24.31 17.08 -13.42
CA LEU A 222 24.34 18.45 -12.91
C LEU A 222 24.67 19.43 -14.06
N PRO A 223 24.18 20.69 -14.00
CA PRO A 223 24.28 21.62 -15.11
C PRO A 223 25.68 22.25 -15.23
N VAL A 224 26.70 21.44 -15.51
CA VAL A 224 28.07 21.87 -15.86
C VAL A 224 28.26 21.72 -17.36
N ARG A 225 28.84 22.72 -18.03
CA ARG A 225 29.07 22.62 -19.47
C ARG A 225 30.08 21.51 -19.82
N PHE A 226 29.68 20.60 -20.72
CA PHE A 226 30.56 19.59 -21.31
C PHE A 226 30.16 19.24 -22.75
N ARG A 227 31.07 18.61 -23.51
CA ARG A 227 30.83 18.00 -24.83
C ARG A 227 31.44 16.61 -24.91
N GLY A 228 30.79 15.69 -25.64
CA GLY A 228 31.10 14.25 -25.58
C GLY A 228 30.44 13.61 -24.36
N GLY A 229 30.99 12.52 -23.84
CA GLY A 229 30.51 11.94 -22.59
C GLY A 229 29.09 11.38 -22.64
N ALA A 230 28.68 10.81 -23.78
CA ALA A 230 27.38 10.15 -23.90
C ALA A 230 27.29 9.00 -22.89
N LEU A 231 26.15 8.90 -22.20
CA LEU A 231 25.85 7.77 -21.34
C LEU A 231 25.27 6.65 -22.20
N THR A 232 25.94 5.52 -22.24
CA THR A 232 25.48 4.33 -22.96
C THR A 232 24.99 3.31 -21.94
N VAL A 233 23.75 2.85 -22.10
CA VAL A 233 23.14 1.82 -21.25
C VAL A 233 22.92 0.57 -22.09
N HIS A 234 23.38 -0.56 -21.56
CA HIS A 234 23.26 -1.87 -22.19
C HIS A 234 22.35 -2.74 -21.34
N ASP A 235 21.32 -3.32 -21.94
CA ASP A 235 20.47 -4.29 -21.25
C ASP A 235 21.13 -5.69 -21.19
N PHE A 236 20.43 -6.65 -20.58
CA PHE A 236 20.94 -8.02 -20.51
C PHE A 236 20.89 -8.80 -21.83
N GLU A 237 20.10 -8.35 -22.80
CA GLU A 237 19.97 -8.96 -24.13
C GLU A 237 20.99 -8.40 -25.12
N GLY A 238 21.75 -7.36 -24.73
CA GLY A 238 22.75 -6.68 -25.54
C GLY A 238 22.21 -5.51 -26.36
N ASN A 239 20.97 -5.07 -26.09
CA ASN A 239 20.44 -3.84 -26.66
C ASN A 239 21.09 -2.63 -26.01
N GLU A 240 21.28 -1.57 -26.79
CA GLU A 240 22.02 -0.38 -26.40
C GLU A 240 21.16 0.87 -26.59
N GLU A 241 21.15 1.75 -25.58
CA GLU A 241 20.52 3.08 -25.63
C GLU A 241 21.55 4.15 -25.27
N LYS A 242 21.71 5.15 -26.14
CA LYS A 242 22.67 6.25 -25.97
C LYS A 242 21.99 7.56 -25.63
N TYR A 243 22.44 8.18 -24.55
CA TYR A 243 21.96 9.47 -24.06
C TYR A 243 23.04 10.55 -24.20
N TYR A 244 22.83 11.46 -25.15
CA TYR A 244 23.70 12.62 -25.37
C TYR A 244 23.30 13.76 -24.45
N GLY A 245 23.95 13.84 -23.28
CA GLY A 245 23.72 14.93 -22.35
C GLY A 245 24.19 16.28 -22.89
N ARG A 246 23.44 17.34 -22.61
CA ARG A 246 23.80 18.73 -22.94
C ARG A 246 24.09 19.47 -21.64
N GLY A 247 25.22 19.13 -21.02
CA GLY A 247 25.68 19.82 -19.83
C GLY A 247 25.70 21.33 -19.99
N GLY A 248 25.15 22.05 -19.01
CA GLY A 248 25.27 23.50 -18.91
C GLY A 248 24.32 24.32 -19.80
N LYS A 249 23.20 23.74 -20.28
CA LYS A 249 22.09 24.55 -20.79
C LYS A 249 21.36 25.18 -19.59
N PRO A 250 21.29 26.52 -19.47
CA PRO A 250 20.55 27.15 -18.39
C PRO A 250 19.07 26.80 -18.49
N GLY A 251 18.47 26.40 -17.38
CA GLY A 251 17.03 26.13 -17.27
C GLY A 251 16.63 24.65 -17.17
N ASP A 252 17.49 23.70 -17.57
CA ASP A 252 17.16 22.27 -17.59
C ASP A 252 18.27 21.43 -16.95
N MET A 253 17.91 20.50 -16.07
CA MET A 253 18.79 19.44 -15.55
C MET A 253 18.35 18.08 -16.08
N GLU A 254 19.31 17.34 -16.63
CA GLU A 254 19.04 16.05 -17.27
C GLU A 254 19.06 14.92 -16.26
N TRP A 255 18.20 13.93 -16.46
CA TRP A 255 18.25 12.69 -15.73
C TRP A 255 18.02 11.49 -16.65
N THR A 256 18.57 10.35 -16.26
CA THR A 256 18.42 9.07 -16.96
C THR A 256 18.23 7.98 -15.93
N ALA A 257 17.23 7.13 -16.11
CA ALA A 257 16.98 5.98 -15.25
C ALA A 257 17.00 4.69 -16.07
N PHE A 258 17.52 3.62 -15.48
CA PHE A 258 17.61 2.31 -16.13
C PHE A 258 17.52 1.19 -15.10
N LEU A 259 17.12 0.00 -15.55
CA LEU A 259 16.95 -1.17 -14.68
C LEU A 259 18.27 -1.59 -14.03
N ALA A 260 18.18 -2.22 -12.86
CA ALA A 260 19.36 -2.60 -12.08
C ALA A 260 20.25 -3.65 -12.75
N ASP A 261 19.71 -4.39 -13.72
CA ASP A 261 20.40 -5.39 -14.53
C ASP A 261 21.02 -4.82 -15.82
N CYS A 262 21.07 -3.49 -15.97
CA CYS A 262 21.75 -2.85 -17.09
C CYS A 262 23.22 -2.54 -16.72
N ASP A 263 24.11 -2.76 -17.68
CA ASP A 263 25.48 -2.25 -17.64
C ASP A 263 25.47 -0.81 -18.19
N HIS A 264 26.34 0.07 -17.69
CA HIS A 264 26.40 1.45 -18.19
C HIS A 264 27.83 1.96 -18.26
N GLU A 265 28.09 2.80 -19.26
CA GLU A 265 29.39 3.43 -19.49
C GLU A 265 29.21 4.88 -19.92
N VAL A 266 30.30 5.65 -19.84
CA VAL A 266 30.32 7.03 -20.30
C VAL A 266 31.45 7.17 -21.31
N GLU A 267 31.11 7.56 -22.53
CA GLU A 267 32.08 7.83 -23.59
C GLU A 267 33.06 8.97 -23.20
N THR A 268 34.08 9.19 -24.01
CA THR A 268 35.07 10.24 -23.73
C THR A 268 34.44 11.63 -23.70
N VAL A 269 34.71 12.39 -22.63
CA VAL A 269 34.38 13.82 -22.55
C VAL A 269 35.43 14.59 -23.33
N HIS A 270 35.04 15.25 -24.43
CA HIS A 270 35.97 16.00 -25.27
C HIS A 270 36.23 17.43 -24.78
N ARG A 271 35.27 18.04 -24.07
CA ARG A 271 35.41 19.38 -23.48
C ARG A 271 34.62 19.49 -22.18
N GLY A 272 35.11 20.29 -21.26
CA GLY A 272 34.47 20.58 -19.98
C GLY A 272 34.53 19.42 -18.99
N VAL A 273 33.58 19.37 -18.06
CA VAL A 273 33.50 18.35 -17.01
C VAL A 273 32.07 17.86 -16.92
N ARG A 274 31.88 16.55 -17.09
CA ARG A 274 30.57 15.91 -16.88
C ARG A 274 30.44 15.57 -15.40
N LEU A 275 29.45 16.13 -14.73
CA LEU A 275 29.22 15.96 -13.30
C LEU A 275 27.86 15.30 -13.06
N THR A 276 27.82 14.19 -12.31
CA THR A 276 26.59 13.43 -12.08
C THR A 276 26.42 12.98 -10.64
N ILE A 277 25.18 12.83 -10.19
CA ILE A 277 24.81 12.16 -8.96
C ILE A 277 23.98 10.93 -9.31
N SER A 278 24.43 9.75 -8.90
CA SER A 278 23.69 8.50 -9.01
C SER A 278 22.83 8.26 -7.77
N TYR A 279 21.67 7.65 -7.98
CA TYR A 279 20.71 7.25 -6.97
C TYR A 279 20.31 5.80 -7.21
N LYS A 280 20.28 5.01 -6.13
CA LYS A 280 19.65 3.69 -6.11
C LYS A 280 18.16 3.87 -5.97
N ILE A 281 17.41 3.29 -6.88
CA ILE A 281 15.95 3.21 -6.76
C ILE A 281 15.62 1.89 -6.07
N LEU A 282 15.09 2.00 -4.86
CA LEU A 282 14.68 0.88 -4.03
C LEU A 282 13.18 0.65 -4.15
N LEU A 283 12.77 -0.61 -4.25
CA LEU A 283 11.36 -0.98 -4.16
C LEU A 283 10.97 -1.19 -2.70
N ARG A 284 9.91 -0.51 -2.27
CA ARG A 284 9.31 -0.63 -0.95
C ARG A 284 7.84 -0.99 -1.08
N THR A 285 7.30 -1.61 -0.03
CA THR A 285 5.88 -1.97 0.05
C THR A 285 5.27 -1.21 1.23
N PHE A 286 4.16 -0.51 0.99
CA PHE A 286 3.23 -0.05 2.01
C PHE A 286 2.71 -1.29 2.75
N GLY A 287 3.07 -1.40 4.01
CA GLY A 287 2.77 -2.56 4.83
C GLY A 287 3.61 -2.56 6.11
N PRO A 288 3.48 -3.59 6.95
CA PRO A 288 4.26 -3.74 8.17
C PRO A 288 5.73 -3.43 7.97
N SER A 289 6.28 -2.58 8.82
CA SER A 289 7.65 -2.86 9.28
C SER A 289 7.66 -4.32 9.76
N PRO A 290 8.66 -5.14 9.39
CA PRO A 290 8.77 -6.53 9.83
C PRO A 290 8.79 -6.68 11.36
N SER A 291 8.86 -5.57 12.10
CA SER A 291 8.60 -5.53 13.53
C SER A 291 7.58 -4.43 13.92
N PRO A 292 6.39 -4.78 14.47
CA PRO A 292 5.45 -3.80 15.04
C PRO A 292 6.02 -3.10 16.30
N SER A 293 7.18 -3.54 16.80
CA SER A 293 7.94 -2.93 17.90
C SER A 293 8.84 -1.77 17.49
N GLN A 294 9.04 -1.50 16.19
CA GLN A 294 9.87 -0.39 15.69
C GLN A 294 9.03 0.64 14.91
N SER A 295 7.85 0.97 15.43
CA SER A 295 7.12 2.11 14.88
C SER A 295 7.89 3.40 15.18
N LEU A 296 8.08 4.24 14.17
CA LEU A 296 8.62 5.58 14.35
C LEU A 296 7.59 6.53 14.98
N MET A 297 6.35 6.08 15.18
CA MET A 297 5.29 6.84 15.83
C MET A 297 5.50 6.86 17.35
N ILE A 298 5.61 8.06 17.91
CA ILE A 298 5.65 8.29 19.35
C ILE A 298 4.40 9.12 19.71
N PRO A 299 3.49 8.59 20.54
CA PRO A 299 2.34 9.34 21.02
C PRO A 299 2.78 10.56 21.85
N SER A 300 2.03 11.66 21.74
CA SER A 300 2.27 12.85 22.56
C SER A 300 1.97 12.61 24.04
N ASP A 301 2.64 13.32 24.95
CA ASP A 301 2.39 13.25 26.40
C ASP A 301 0.90 13.44 26.75
N ARG A 302 0.23 14.42 26.13
CA ARG A 302 -1.21 14.63 26.32
C ARG A 302 -2.05 13.38 26.00
N PHE A 303 -1.70 12.63 24.96
CA PHE A 303 -2.41 11.40 24.60
C PHE A 303 -2.18 10.31 25.65
N LEU A 304 -0.95 10.19 26.15
CA LEU A 304 -0.59 9.28 27.24
C LEU A 304 -1.27 9.65 28.57
N ASP A 305 -1.44 10.95 28.84
CA ASP A 305 -2.18 11.44 30.00
C ASP A 305 -3.68 11.10 29.91
N LEU A 306 -4.25 11.05 28.71
CA LEU A 306 -5.66 10.67 28.50
C LEU A 306 -5.89 9.17 28.66
N ILE A 307 -4.93 8.33 28.24
CA ILE A 307 -5.07 6.88 28.38
C ILE A 307 -4.79 6.40 29.81
N SER A 308 -3.91 7.10 30.55
CA SER A 308 -3.47 6.69 31.90
C SER A 308 -4.61 6.47 32.91
N PRO A 309 -5.61 7.36 33.06
CA PRO A 309 -6.77 7.13 33.93
C PRO A 309 -7.57 5.89 33.54
N ILE A 310 -7.76 5.65 32.25
CA ILE A 310 -8.49 4.48 31.73
C ILE A 310 -7.76 3.20 32.13
N LEU A 311 -6.44 3.15 31.90
CA LEU A 311 -5.62 2.01 32.31
C LEU A 311 -5.68 1.78 33.82
N ASN A 312 -5.67 2.84 34.63
CA ASN A 312 -5.75 2.72 36.08
C ASN A 312 -7.11 2.21 36.59
N MET A 313 -8.21 2.64 35.97
CA MET A 313 -9.56 2.19 36.33
C MET A 313 -9.83 0.74 35.91
N SER A 314 -9.15 0.27 34.86
CA SER A 314 -9.35 -1.05 34.28
C SER A 314 -8.31 -2.09 34.68
N ARG A 315 -7.58 -1.87 35.79
CA ARG A 315 -6.60 -2.85 36.32
C ARG A 315 -7.26 -4.18 36.67
N GLY A 316 -6.60 -5.28 36.32
CA GLY A 316 -7.09 -6.64 36.46
C GLY A 316 -8.19 -7.02 35.47
N GLN A 317 -8.48 -6.17 34.47
CA GLN A 317 -9.53 -6.42 33.48
C GLN A 317 -8.94 -6.55 32.07
N ARG A 318 -9.66 -7.30 31.22
CA ARG A 318 -9.49 -7.24 29.77
C ARG A 318 -10.42 -6.17 29.25
N VAL A 319 -9.86 -5.13 28.64
CA VAL A 319 -10.63 -4.08 27.99
C VAL A 319 -10.47 -4.14 26.48
N ALA A 320 -11.47 -3.66 25.75
CA ALA A 320 -11.43 -3.61 24.30
C ALA A 320 -11.88 -2.27 23.75
N PHE A 321 -11.27 -1.83 22.66
CA PHE A 321 -11.64 -0.64 21.89
C PHE A 321 -12.06 -1.06 20.49
N TYR A 322 -13.14 -0.48 19.96
CA TYR A 322 -13.44 -0.63 18.54
C TYR A 322 -12.43 0.14 17.70
N LEU A 323 -11.94 -0.49 16.64
CA LEU A 323 -11.24 0.22 15.58
C LEU A 323 -12.23 1.12 14.82
N ARG A 324 -11.73 2.22 14.25
CA ARG A 324 -12.57 3.24 13.60
C ARG A 324 -12.34 3.33 12.10
N GLU A 325 -11.17 2.94 11.62
CA GLU A 325 -10.80 3.08 10.21
C GLU A 325 -11.24 1.87 9.37
N GLN A 326 -11.37 2.04 8.06
CA GLN A 326 -11.64 0.93 7.13
C GLN A 326 -10.34 0.34 6.59
N TYR A 327 -10.23 -0.99 6.66
CA TYR A 327 -9.02 -1.71 6.29
C TYR A 327 -9.20 -2.58 5.05
N GLY A 328 -10.42 -2.99 4.74
CA GLY A 328 -10.77 -3.70 3.51
C GLY A 328 -10.27 -5.15 3.49
N PHE A 329 -10.09 -5.76 4.67
CA PHE A 329 -9.74 -7.16 4.81
C PHE A 329 -11.01 -8.00 4.85
N SER A 330 -10.99 -9.17 4.19
CA SER A 330 -12.04 -10.18 4.32
C SER A 330 -11.81 -10.97 5.61
N PRO A 331 -12.70 -10.88 6.62
CA PRO A 331 -12.53 -11.60 7.89
C PRO A 331 -12.53 -13.13 7.74
N ALA A 332 -13.05 -13.65 6.63
CA ALA A 332 -13.04 -15.08 6.31
C ALA A 332 -11.66 -15.60 5.88
N ASP A 333 -10.86 -14.74 5.24
CA ASP A 333 -9.58 -15.12 4.63
C ASP A 333 -8.38 -14.81 5.53
N VAL A 334 -8.55 -13.88 6.47
CA VAL A 334 -7.44 -13.23 7.16
C VAL A 334 -7.68 -13.14 8.68
N LEU A 335 -6.62 -13.42 9.46
CA LEU A 335 -6.63 -13.24 10.91
C LEU A 335 -6.62 -11.75 11.27
N ALA A 336 -7.37 -11.37 12.31
CA ALA A 336 -7.42 -9.99 12.78
C ALA A 336 -6.02 -9.45 13.15
N GLU A 337 -5.16 -10.27 13.78
CA GLU A 337 -3.78 -9.89 14.13
C GLU A 337 -2.92 -9.42 12.93
N SER A 338 -3.16 -9.98 11.74
CA SER A 338 -2.40 -9.57 10.55
C SER A 338 -2.72 -8.13 10.09
N MET A 339 -3.74 -7.50 10.68
CA MET A 339 -4.08 -6.09 10.47
C MET A 339 -3.24 -5.14 11.33
N VAL A 340 -2.59 -5.60 12.40
CA VAL A 340 -1.75 -4.75 13.29
C VAL A 340 -0.81 -3.83 12.50
N PRO A 341 -0.11 -4.34 11.48
CA PRO A 341 0.71 -3.52 10.60
C PRO A 341 0.04 -2.44 9.76
N HIS A 342 -1.24 -2.61 9.51
CA HIS A 342 -2.04 -1.81 8.59
C HIS A 342 -2.91 -0.81 9.35
N LEU A 343 -2.81 -0.77 10.69
CA LEU A 343 -3.52 0.17 11.54
C LEU A 343 -3.24 1.61 11.09
N LYS A 344 -4.27 2.45 11.11
CA LYS A 344 -4.22 3.83 10.62
C LYS A 344 -4.64 4.80 11.73
N GLY A 345 -4.23 6.06 11.59
CA GLY A 345 -4.74 7.17 12.41
C GLY A 345 -4.73 6.89 13.92
N GLY A 346 -5.88 7.09 14.56
CA GLY A 346 -6.05 6.89 16.00
C GLY A 346 -5.88 5.45 16.47
N ASP A 347 -6.24 4.47 15.63
CA ASP A 347 -6.14 3.05 15.94
C ASP A 347 -4.67 2.62 16.10
N ALA A 348 -3.82 3.04 15.16
CA ALA A 348 -2.37 2.81 15.24
C ALA A 348 -1.76 3.53 16.45
N LEU A 349 -2.17 4.77 16.70
CA LEU A 349 -1.69 5.57 17.82
C LEU A 349 -2.02 4.89 19.17
N LEU A 350 -3.24 4.38 19.31
CA LEU A 350 -3.68 3.66 20.50
C LEU A 350 -2.91 2.35 20.69
N TYR A 351 -2.79 1.53 19.63
CA TYR A 351 -2.02 0.29 19.65
C TYR A 351 -0.58 0.52 20.14
N HIS A 352 0.12 1.49 19.55
CA HIS A 352 1.50 1.80 19.94
C HIS A 352 1.61 2.42 21.33
N SER A 353 0.63 3.22 21.76
CA SER A 353 0.59 3.76 23.13
C SER A 353 0.53 2.64 24.17
N LEU A 354 -0.34 1.64 23.97
CA LEU A 354 -0.45 0.49 24.88
C LEU A 354 0.88 -0.30 24.94
N ARG A 355 1.55 -0.47 23.80
CA ARG A 355 2.86 -1.12 23.72
C ARG A 355 3.94 -0.37 24.51
N LEU A 356 3.89 0.97 24.58
CA LEU A 356 4.81 1.77 25.41
C LEU A 356 4.62 1.51 26.91
N TYR A 357 3.40 1.24 27.36
CA TYR A 357 3.12 0.78 28.73
C TYR A 357 3.51 -0.69 28.97
N LYS A 358 4.19 -1.34 28.02
CA LYS A 358 4.56 -2.76 28.03
C LYS A 358 3.34 -3.69 28.10
N LEU A 359 2.20 -3.22 27.60
CA LEU A 359 1.01 -4.04 27.40
C LEU A 359 1.08 -4.75 26.05
N PHE A 360 0.33 -5.84 25.93
CA PHE A 360 0.26 -6.67 24.73
C PHE A 360 -1.16 -6.60 24.16
N PRO A 361 -1.49 -5.56 23.38
CA PRO A 361 -2.77 -5.49 22.71
C PRO A 361 -2.86 -6.54 21.58
N GLU A 362 -4.04 -7.14 21.45
CA GLU A 362 -4.42 -8.13 20.45
C GLU A 362 -5.60 -7.62 19.61
N LEU A 363 -5.64 -7.92 18.32
CA LEU A 363 -6.79 -7.67 17.45
C LEU A 363 -7.69 -8.91 17.36
N ARG A 364 -9.01 -8.72 17.48
CA ARG A 364 -10.01 -9.78 17.34
C ARG A 364 -11.20 -9.34 16.50
N TRP A 365 -11.75 -10.26 15.72
CA TRP A 365 -13.02 -10.08 15.00
C TRP A 365 -14.18 -10.12 16.00
N ALA A 366 -15.20 -9.27 15.81
CA ALA A 366 -16.36 -9.22 16.68
C ALA A 366 -17.65 -8.86 15.94
N ALA A 367 -18.78 -9.45 16.34
CA ALA A 367 -20.10 -9.16 15.78
C ALA A 367 -21.21 -9.45 16.81
N GLY A 368 -22.20 -8.57 16.95
CA GLY A 368 -23.39 -8.80 17.78
C GLY A 368 -23.12 -9.24 19.23
N GLY A 369 -22.07 -8.74 19.88
CA GLY A 369 -21.66 -9.14 21.24
C GLY A 369 -20.79 -10.40 21.34
N TYR A 370 -20.48 -11.03 20.22
CA TYR A 370 -19.57 -12.18 20.09
C TYR A 370 -18.19 -11.74 19.61
N VAL A 371 -17.17 -12.52 19.98
CA VAL A 371 -15.78 -12.34 19.56
C VAL A 371 -15.18 -13.67 19.14
N TRP A 372 -14.39 -13.66 18.07
CA TRP A 372 -13.63 -14.84 17.64
C TRP A 372 -12.28 -14.91 18.38
N PRO A 373 -11.74 -16.13 18.60
CA PRO A 373 -10.37 -16.31 19.08
C PRO A 373 -9.34 -15.63 18.16
N VAL A 374 -8.20 -15.25 18.74
CA VAL A 374 -7.11 -14.51 18.04
C VAL A 374 -6.58 -15.27 16.82
N ASP A 375 -6.55 -16.59 16.92
CA ASP A 375 -6.03 -17.54 15.93
C ASP A 375 -7.09 -18.06 14.95
N SER A 376 -8.28 -17.44 14.93
CA SER A 376 -9.40 -17.87 14.10
C SER A 376 -9.83 -16.81 13.10
N THR A 377 -10.13 -17.23 11.87
CA THR A 377 -10.86 -16.42 10.88
C THR A 377 -12.37 -16.61 11.07
N VAL A 378 -13.17 -15.73 10.46
CA VAL A 378 -14.64 -15.83 10.49
C VAL A 378 -15.08 -16.87 9.46
N VAL A 379 -15.27 -18.12 9.88
CA VAL A 379 -15.66 -19.21 8.98
C VAL A 379 -17.10 -19.01 8.48
N CYS A 380 -17.29 -19.05 7.15
CA CYS A 380 -18.62 -18.96 6.54
C CYS A 380 -19.17 -20.34 6.16
N GLY A 381 -20.28 -20.74 6.79
CA GLY A 381 -21.05 -21.92 6.39
C GLY A 381 -22.16 -21.60 5.38
N THR A 382 -22.57 -22.60 4.59
CA THR A 382 -23.77 -22.52 3.75
C THR A 382 -25.01 -22.58 4.64
N PHE A 383 -25.80 -21.51 4.68
CA PHE A 383 -27.04 -21.48 5.44
C PHE A 383 -28.17 -22.09 4.59
N VAL A 384 -28.61 -23.29 4.99
CA VAL A 384 -29.80 -23.95 4.45
C VAL A 384 -30.86 -23.87 5.53
N ARG A 385 -31.97 -23.17 5.23
CA ARG A 385 -33.12 -23.02 6.13
C ARG A 385 -33.62 -24.41 6.51
N GLY A 386 -33.26 -24.88 7.71
CA GLY A 386 -33.69 -26.18 8.22
C GLY A 386 -35.18 -26.14 8.52
N SER A 387 -35.98 -26.81 7.70
CA SER A 387 -37.30 -27.27 8.14
C SER A 387 -37.10 -28.08 9.42
N PRO A 388 -37.91 -27.91 10.48
CA PRO A 388 -37.71 -28.62 11.74
C PRO A 388 -38.17 -30.07 11.57
N HIS A 389 -37.31 -30.91 10.97
CA HIS A 389 -37.24 -32.37 11.06
C HIS A 389 -36.31 -32.90 9.98
N ALA A 390 -35.02 -33.03 10.27
CA ALA A 390 -34.15 -34.02 9.63
C ALA A 390 -32.79 -34.08 10.32
N SER A 391 -32.74 -34.74 11.47
CA SER A 391 -31.51 -35.36 11.94
C SER A 391 -31.32 -36.68 11.20
N LEU A 392 -30.09 -36.92 10.74
CA LEU A 392 -29.41 -38.19 10.41
C LEU A 392 -29.03 -38.46 8.93
N HIS A 393 -27.72 -38.73 8.80
CA HIS A 393 -27.00 -39.60 7.84
C HIS A 393 -26.16 -38.97 6.72
N THR A 394 -24.85 -38.92 6.99
CA THR A 394 -23.66 -39.47 6.26
C THR A 394 -23.60 -39.54 4.70
N PRO A 395 -22.37 -39.48 4.13
CA PRO A 395 -22.12 -39.00 2.77
C PRO A 395 -22.17 -40.11 1.72
N ARG A 396 -22.56 -39.75 0.48
CA ARG A 396 -22.33 -40.61 -0.69
C ARG A 396 -21.77 -39.83 -1.88
N SER A 397 -20.60 -40.31 -2.32
CA SER A 397 -19.88 -39.97 -3.54
C SER A 397 -20.66 -40.39 -4.80
N PRO A 398 -20.50 -39.72 -5.97
CA PRO A 398 -21.22 -40.07 -7.19
C PRO A 398 -20.40 -41.04 -8.06
N LEU A 399 -21.04 -42.12 -8.50
CA LEU A 399 -20.56 -42.96 -9.61
C LEU A 399 -21.55 -42.94 -10.77
N ALA A 400 -20.94 -43.08 -11.94
CA ALA A 400 -21.38 -42.75 -13.28
C ALA A 400 -22.25 -43.81 -13.98
N TYR A 401 -23.24 -43.31 -14.76
CA TYR A 401 -23.78 -43.77 -16.07
C TYR A 401 -24.30 -45.22 -16.24
N PRO A 402 -24.98 -45.58 -17.36
CA PRO A 402 -25.76 -44.82 -18.35
C PRO A 402 -27.14 -45.46 -18.64
N MET A 403 -27.99 -44.82 -19.47
CA MET A 403 -28.69 -45.46 -20.62
C MET A 403 -29.74 -44.52 -21.24
N SER A 404 -29.59 -44.29 -22.54
CA SER A 404 -30.63 -43.90 -23.51
C SER A 404 -30.88 -45.15 -24.39
N PRO A 405 -31.91 -45.27 -25.27
CA PRO A 405 -32.69 -44.19 -25.90
C PRO A 405 -34.18 -44.48 -26.23
N ASN A 406 -34.80 -43.48 -26.86
CA ASN A 406 -36.01 -43.47 -27.70
C ASN A 406 -37.41 -43.33 -27.05
N GLY A 407 -38.08 -42.23 -27.43
CA GLY A 407 -39.53 -42.08 -27.36
C GLY A 407 -40.00 -40.64 -27.63
N ARG A 408 -40.37 -40.34 -28.88
CA ARG A 408 -40.93 -39.03 -29.31
C ARG A 408 -42.41 -38.88 -28.94
N HIS A 409 -42.84 -37.60 -28.91
CA HIS A 409 -44.22 -37.06 -28.91
C HIS A 409 -44.83 -36.88 -27.50
N ARG A 410 -45.54 -35.80 -27.14
CA ARG A 410 -46.24 -34.74 -27.89
C ARG A 410 -46.49 -33.55 -26.95
N ARG A 411 -46.49 -32.32 -27.49
CA ARG A 411 -47.01 -31.12 -26.81
C ARG A 411 -48.51 -31.25 -26.55
N ALA A 412 -48.96 -30.83 -25.38
CA ALA A 412 -50.33 -30.39 -25.16
C ALA A 412 -50.31 -29.19 -24.18
N TYR A 413 -50.74 -28.05 -24.71
CA TYR A 413 -51.21 -26.91 -23.92
C TYR A 413 -52.56 -27.28 -23.30
N SER A 414 -52.72 -27.08 -22.00
CA SER A 414 -54.03 -26.84 -21.39
C SER A 414 -53.88 -25.71 -20.39
N GLY A 415 -54.56 -24.60 -20.66
CA GLY A 415 -54.53 -23.42 -19.81
C GLY A 415 -55.68 -23.37 -18.79
N VAL A 416 -55.53 -22.34 -17.95
CA VAL A 416 -56.59 -21.53 -17.31
C VAL A 416 -57.27 -22.18 -16.08
N PRO A 417 -57.73 -21.44 -15.04
CA PRO A 417 -57.73 -19.99 -14.82
C PRO A 417 -57.10 -19.48 -13.51
N ARG A 418 -56.79 -18.18 -13.56
CA ARG A 418 -56.76 -17.25 -12.43
C ARG A 418 -58.17 -17.15 -11.81
N ASN A 419 -58.28 -17.37 -10.51
CA ASN A 419 -59.35 -16.80 -9.69
C ASN A 419 -58.78 -15.60 -8.93
N ALA A 420 -59.26 -14.42 -9.30
CA ALA A 420 -59.20 -13.22 -8.48
C ALA A 420 -60.41 -13.22 -7.54
N PHE A 421 -60.26 -12.71 -6.31
CA PHE A 421 -61.20 -11.95 -5.46
C PHE A 421 -60.61 -11.88 -4.03
N PRO A 422 -61.03 -10.93 -3.15
CA PRO A 422 -60.66 -9.51 -3.19
C PRO A 422 -60.08 -9.03 -1.85
N LEU A 423 -59.49 -7.83 -1.85
CA LEU A 423 -59.09 -7.11 -0.64
C LEU A 423 -60.28 -6.83 0.28
N TYR A 424 -60.13 -7.11 1.58
CA TYR A 424 -60.59 -6.26 2.68
C TYR A 424 -59.86 -6.58 3.98
N SER A 425 -59.60 -5.54 4.77
CA SER A 425 -59.07 -5.54 6.15
C SER A 425 -57.57 -5.81 6.22
N GLY A 426 -56.73 -4.97 6.81
CA GLY A 426 -56.88 -4.16 8.02
C GLY A 426 -55.58 -4.37 8.80
N SER A 427 -55.02 -3.31 9.36
CA SER A 427 -53.72 -3.25 10.04
C SER A 427 -53.40 -4.43 10.96
N ASP A 428 -52.27 -5.08 10.72
CA ASP A 428 -51.26 -5.46 11.73
C ASP A 428 -50.07 -6.10 11.00
N SER A 429 -48.98 -5.36 10.81
CA SER A 429 -47.75 -5.89 10.23
C SER A 429 -46.54 -5.66 11.14
N THR A 430 -46.76 -5.30 12.40
CA THR A 430 -45.67 -5.18 13.37
C THR A 430 -45.29 -6.54 13.93
N ASP A 431 -46.27 -7.38 14.26
CA ASP A 431 -46.01 -8.61 15.00
C ASP A 431 -45.39 -9.71 14.14
N GLU A 432 -45.83 -9.90 12.88
CA GLU A 432 -45.21 -10.88 11.98
C GLU A 432 -43.79 -10.45 11.55
N ASP A 433 -43.56 -9.17 11.28
CA ASP A 433 -42.24 -8.63 10.93
C ASP A 433 -41.28 -8.63 12.15
N GLU A 434 -41.78 -8.45 13.38
CA GLU A 434 -40.97 -8.57 14.61
C GLU A 434 -40.62 -10.03 14.92
N LEU A 435 -41.58 -10.96 14.79
CA LEU A 435 -41.34 -12.40 14.95
C LEU A 435 -40.35 -12.94 13.91
N GLU A 436 -40.43 -12.48 12.66
CA GLU A 436 -39.44 -12.84 11.64
C GLU A 436 -38.04 -12.30 11.95
N ARG A 437 -37.91 -11.06 12.44
CA ARG A 437 -36.62 -10.50 12.87
C ARG A 437 -36.03 -11.23 14.07
N GLU A 438 -36.84 -11.59 15.06
CA GLU A 438 -36.38 -12.35 16.23
C GLU A 438 -35.93 -13.76 15.85
N HIS A 439 -36.64 -14.42 14.94
CA HIS A 439 -36.25 -15.74 14.44
C HIS A 439 -34.98 -15.70 13.59
N GLU A 440 -34.80 -14.65 12.77
CA GLU A 440 -33.57 -14.41 12.03
C GLU A 440 -32.38 -14.09 12.95
N ALA A 441 -32.58 -13.26 13.98
CA ALA A 441 -31.55 -12.93 14.95
C ALA A 441 -31.13 -14.15 15.77
N GLY A 442 -32.07 -15.02 16.15
CA GLY A 442 -31.77 -16.30 16.80
C GLY A 442 -30.95 -17.24 15.91
N ALA A 443 -31.34 -17.39 14.64
CA ALA A 443 -30.63 -18.24 13.69
C ALA A 443 -29.22 -17.71 13.35
N LEU A 444 -29.02 -16.38 13.30
CA LEU A 444 -27.70 -15.75 13.16
C LEU A 444 -26.82 -16.00 14.39
N ARG A 445 -27.42 -16.02 15.58
CA ARG A 445 -26.73 -16.26 16.85
C ARG A 445 -26.18 -17.68 16.92
N ASP A 446 -27.01 -18.68 16.63
CA ASP A 446 -26.58 -20.09 16.56
C ASP A 446 -25.45 -20.29 15.53
N TYR A 447 -25.53 -19.61 14.38
CA TYR A 447 -24.51 -19.66 13.34
C TYR A 447 -23.16 -19.05 13.77
N VAL A 448 -23.19 -17.91 14.46
CA VAL A 448 -21.98 -17.26 14.97
C VAL A 448 -21.32 -18.12 16.04
N GLU A 449 -22.09 -18.75 16.92
CA GLU A 449 -21.58 -19.72 17.91
C GLU A 449 -20.97 -20.96 17.24
N ASP A 450 -21.64 -21.53 16.22
CA ASP A 450 -21.12 -22.67 15.44
C ASP A 450 -19.81 -22.34 14.70
N SER A 451 -19.59 -21.07 14.34
CA SER A 451 -18.33 -20.60 13.73
C SER A 451 -17.17 -20.47 14.73
N GLY A 452 -17.40 -20.81 16.01
CA GLY A 452 -16.40 -20.76 17.08
C GLY A 452 -16.32 -19.43 17.82
N ALA A 453 -17.29 -18.52 17.62
CA ALA A 453 -17.33 -17.27 18.35
C ALA A 453 -17.85 -17.48 19.78
N VAL A 454 -17.34 -16.67 20.71
CA VAL A 454 -17.70 -16.73 22.14
C VAL A 454 -18.24 -15.38 22.57
N LEU A 455 -19.15 -15.35 23.55
CA LEU A 455 -19.65 -14.10 24.12
C LEU A 455 -18.52 -13.29 24.78
N LEU A 456 -18.49 -11.99 24.52
CA LEU A 456 -17.53 -11.07 25.15
C LEU A 456 -17.53 -11.16 26.68
N VAL A 457 -18.71 -11.34 27.28
CA VAL A 457 -18.92 -11.48 28.72
C VAL A 457 -18.25 -12.76 29.26
N GLN A 458 -18.29 -13.85 28.48
CA GLN A 458 -17.70 -15.13 28.87
C GLN A 458 -16.16 -15.05 28.85
N GLU A 459 -15.59 -14.30 27.91
CA GLU A 459 -14.14 -14.01 27.85
C GLU A 459 -13.67 -12.91 28.83
N GLY A 460 -14.61 -12.32 29.59
CA GLY A 460 -14.33 -11.24 30.54
C GLY A 460 -13.87 -9.93 29.88
N ILE A 461 -14.21 -9.72 28.60
CA ILE A 461 -13.80 -8.55 27.82
C ILE A 461 -14.81 -7.42 28.04
N HIS A 462 -14.31 -6.28 28.52
CA HIS A 462 -15.10 -5.08 28.76
C HIS A 462 -14.85 -4.08 27.63
N VAL A 463 -15.84 -3.88 26.76
CA VAL A 463 -15.71 -2.94 25.64
C VAL A 463 -15.90 -1.51 26.16
N LEU A 464 -14.91 -0.66 25.92
CA LEU A 464 -14.94 0.77 26.25
C LEU A 464 -15.51 1.52 25.04
N ALA A 465 -16.82 1.77 25.06
CA ALA A 465 -17.53 2.52 24.03
C ALA A 465 -17.75 3.99 24.46
N ASP A 466 -17.78 4.90 23.47
CA ASP A 466 -18.17 6.29 23.67
C ASP A 466 -19.66 6.45 23.37
N ASP A 467 -20.46 6.75 24.39
CA ASP A 467 -21.90 7.00 24.25
C ASP A 467 -22.21 8.36 23.60
N ALA A 468 -21.23 9.27 23.48
CA ALA A 468 -21.44 10.64 22.98
C ALA A 468 -21.31 10.77 21.45
N LEU A 469 -20.53 9.89 20.82
CA LEU A 469 -20.38 9.79 19.37
C LEU A 469 -21.20 8.59 18.89
N GLY A 470 -22.46 8.81 18.51
CA GLY A 470 -23.42 7.77 18.14
C GLY A 470 -22.79 6.50 17.55
N ALA A 471 -22.93 5.39 18.28
CA ALA A 471 -22.15 4.14 18.14
C ALA A 471 -22.20 3.43 16.76
N GLY A 472 -22.95 3.95 15.78
CA GLY A 472 -23.16 3.31 14.49
C GLY A 472 -22.27 3.80 13.33
N ASP A 473 -21.78 5.05 13.38
CA ASP A 473 -21.17 5.69 12.19
C ASP A 473 -19.64 5.71 12.19
N SER A 474 -18.99 5.29 13.27
CA SER A 474 -17.53 5.46 13.43
C SER A 474 -16.75 4.18 13.79
N VAL A 475 -17.36 3.01 13.70
CA VAL A 475 -16.68 1.72 13.94
C VAL A 475 -16.28 1.11 12.60
N THR A 476 -15.14 0.42 12.56
CA THR A 476 -14.70 -0.37 11.41
C THR A 476 -15.78 -1.40 11.05
N LYS A 477 -16.30 -1.34 9.82
CA LYS A 477 -17.29 -2.29 9.29
C LYS A 477 -16.68 -3.09 8.15
N GLU A 478 -16.13 -4.26 8.46
CA GLU A 478 -15.77 -5.26 7.45
C GLU A 478 -16.97 -6.14 7.12
N ARG A 479 -16.96 -6.80 5.96
CA ARG A 479 -18.13 -7.53 5.45
C ARG A 479 -17.77 -8.95 5.12
N VAL A 480 -18.61 -9.85 5.59
CA VAL A 480 -18.48 -11.28 5.33
C VAL A 480 -19.75 -11.78 4.61
N PRO A 481 -19.65 -12.28 3.37
CA PRO A 481 -20.81 -12.80 2.66
C PRO A 481 -21.28 -14.13 3.27
N PHE A 482 -22.59 -14.29 3.44
CA PHE A 482 -23.23 -15.53 3.85
C PHE A 482 -24.52 -15.76 3.05
N VAL A 483 -24.98 -17.01 2.97
CA VAL A 483 -26.11 -17.39 2.09
C VAL A 483 -27.40 -17.51 2.89
N SER A 484 -28.22 -16.46 2.99
CA SER A 484 -29.54 -16.56 3.64
C SER A 484 -30.66 -16.79 2.63
N ALA A 485 -31.50 -17.82 2.85
CA ALA A 485 -32.74 -18.05 2.08
C ALA A 485 -32.60 -17.98 0.53
N GLY A 486 -31.48 -18.49 -0.02
CA GLY A 486 -31.19 -18.47 -1.46
C GLY A 486 -30.72 -17.13 -2.03
N GLY A 487 -30.44 -16.14 -1.16
CA GLY A 487 -29.74 -14.89 -1.48
C GLY A 487 -28.34 -14.84 -0.85
N LEU A 488 -27.51 -13.90 -1.32
CA LEU A 488 -26.19 -13.62 -0.75
C LEU A 488 -26.30 -12.33 0.08
N ASP A 489 -26.32 -12.46 1.40
CA ASP A 489 -26.34 -11.35 2.34
C ASP A 489 -24.94 -11.15 2.95
N LYS A 490 -24.69 -10.02 3.61
CA LYS A 490 -23.40 -9.74 4.24
C LYS A 490 -23.56 -9.45 5.73
N LEU A 491 -22.83 -10.18 6.56
CA LEU A 491 -22.71 -9.91 7.98
C LEU A 491 -21.64 -8.83 8.18
N VAL A 492 -21.97 -7.80 8.96
CA VAL A 492 -21.01 -6.76 9.35
C VAL A 492 -20.18 -7.28 10.52
N ILE A 493 -18.86 -7.29 10.31
CA ILE A 493 -17.87 -7.68 11.31
C ILE A 493 -17.07 -6.44 11.72
N ASN A 494 -16.98 -6.22 13.02
CA ASN A 494 -16.16 -5.18 13.61
C ASN A 494 -14.79 -5.74 14.05
N VAL A 495 -13.83 -4.86 14.29
CA VAL A 495 -12.51 -5.21 14.83
C VAL A 495 -12.35 -4.60 16.22
N LEU A 496 -11.96 -5.43 17.18
CA LEU A 496 -11.65 -5.02 18.55
C LEU A 496 -10.14 -5.08 18.80
N LEU A 497 -9.62 -4.02 19.39
CA LEU A 497 -8.31 -3.97 20.02
C LEU A 497 -8.46 -4.33 21.50
N VAL A 498 -8.13 -5.58 21.84
CA VAL A 498 -8.26 -6.15 23.19
C VAL A 498 -6.93 -6.08 23.92
N VAL A 499 -6.92 -5.66 25.18
CA VAL A 499 -5.71 -5.62 26.01
C VAL A 499 -6.02 -6.02 27.44
N TYR A 500 -5.19 -6.87 28.02
CA TYR A 500 -5.22 -7.15 29.45
C TYR A 500 -4.38 -6.14 30.20
N ILE A 501 -4.96 -5.51 31.22
CA ILE A 501 -4.27 -4.56 32.07
C ILE A 501 -3.97 -5.25 33.40
N PRO A 502 -2.70 -5.52 33.73
CA PRO A 502 -2.32 -6.32 34.90
C PRO A 502 -2.57 -5.63 36.24
#